data_AF-A0AAD6ZQ72-F1
#
_entry.id   AF-A0AAD6ZQ72-F1
#
_cell.length_a   1.000
_cell.length_b   1.000
_cell.length_c   1.000
_cell.angle_alpha   90.00
_cell.angle_beta   90.00
_cell.angle_gamma   90.00
#
_symmetry.space_group_name_H-M   'P 1'
#
loop_
_entity.id
_entity.type
_entity.pdbx_description
1 polymer ?
#
loop_
_entity_poly.entity_id
_entity_poly.type
_entity_poly.pdbx_seq_one_letter_code
_entity_poly.pdbx_strand_id
1 'polypeptide(L)'
;MAMAAAPVSATQAIGEYLQSPDDLVKISTFRKKLEKEKASIDARLKSGVKDQLQATREGLRKLLGTRNNVQVIKDEMAAIERQCADPANVVTTFDQISRVSMVHRNFEQTEETVNNLLEMNSKLDVLEDMLETDSRDIRGPAPNLLVIHFLLNQLEAFRNQTMHQAKKASANSRSTLARYFERLNNVIEAFNQYIVGLAGNILDLVRAGHSDVVVKLIKIAEMEGREDEKPS
;
A
#
# COMPACT_ATOMS: atom_id res chain seq x y z
N MET A 1 11.65 -4.43 -32.76
CA MET A 1 12.52 -4.48 -33.97
C MET A 1 11.67 -4.14 -35.18
N ALA A 2 11.68 -2.88 -35.62
CA ALA A 2 11.06 -2.50 -36.89
C ALA A 2 12.09 -2.77 -38.00
N MET A 3 11.76 -3.68 -38.91
CA MET A 3 12.59 -3.98 -40.08
C MET A 3 12.66 -2.74 -40.97
N ALA A 4 13.85 -2.11 -41.04
CA ALA A 4 14.12 -1.08 -42.03
C ALA A 4 14.15 -1.75 -43.41
N ALA A 5 13.16 -1.47 -44.25
CA ALA A 5 13.14 -1.91 -45.63
C ALA A 5 14.43 -1.46 -46.34
N ALA A 6 15.04 -2.35 -47.12
CA ALA A 6 16.25 -2.08 -47.86
C ALA A 6 16.08 -0.81 -48.72
N PRO A 7 17.09 0.08 -48.79
CA PRO A 7 16.97 1.31 -49.59
C PRO A 7 16.79 0.93 -51.06
N VAL A 8 15.65 1.33 -51.62
CA VAL A 8 15.37 1.20 -53.06
C VAL A 8 16.54 1.81 -53.82
N SER A 9 17.15 1.05 -54.73
CA SER A 9 18.31 1.52 -55.49
C SER A 9 17.95 2.82 -56.21
N ALA A 10 18.85 3.81 -56.21
CA ALA A 10 18.60 5.11 -56.83
C ALA A 10 18.13 4.97 -58.29
N THR A 11 18.64 3.96 -59.01
CA THR A 11 18.24 3.62 -60.38
C THR A 11 16.78 3.16 -60.48
N GLN A 12 16.30 2.41 -59.49
CA GLN A 12 14.95 1.87 -59.45
C GLN A 12 13.93 2.96 -59.07
N ALA A 13 14.29 3.83 -58.13
CA ALA A 13 13.50 5.02 -57.80
C ALA A 13 13.39 5.97 -59.00
N ILE A 14 14.47 6.20 -59.76
CA ILE A 14 14.43 7.02 -60.97
C ILE A 14 13.50 6.40 -62.04
N GLY A 15 13.56 5.07 -62.21
CA GLY A 15 12.70 4.33 -63.14
C GLY A 15 11.21 4.41 -62.80
N GLU A 16 10.85 4.56 -61.52
CA GLU A 16 9.45 4.77 -61.10
C GLU A 16 8.93 6.17 -61.44
N TYR A 17 9.80 7.19 -61.42
CA TYR A 17 9.42 8.60 -61.67
C TYR A 17 9.44 9.02 -63.15
N LEU A 18 10.18 8.30 -64.01
CA LEU A 18 10.38 8.64 -65.42
C LEU A 18 9.97 7.46 -66.33
N GLN A 19 8.65 7.24 -66.46
CA GLN A 19 8.10 6.12 -67.23
C GLN A 19 7.84 6.48 -68.69
N SER A 20 7.65 7.76 -69.00
CA SER A 20 7.40 8.31 -70.34
C SER A 20 8.36 9.48 -70.66
N PRO A 21 8.71 9.73 -71.94
CA PRO A 21 9.50 10.90 -72.36
C PRO A 21 8.91 12.25 -71.89
N ASP A 22 7.59 12.36 -71.77
CA ASP A 22 6.92 13.58 -71.31
C ASP A 22 7.17 13.87 -69.82
N ASP A 23 7.55 12.85 -69.03
CA ASP A 23 7.87 13.00 -67.61
C ASP A 23 9.17 13.79 -67.38
N LEU A 24 10.01 13.97 -68.40
CA LEU A 24 11.23 14.79 -68.33
C LEU A 24 10.91 16.24 -67.93
N VAL A 25 9.72 16.75 -68.26
CA VAL A 25 9.27 18.10 -67.87
C VAL A 25 9.09 18.21 -66.34
N LYS A 26 8.80 17.10 -65.65
CA LYS A 26 8.58 17.04 -64.20
C LYS A 26 9.87 16.99 -63.38
N ILE A 27 11.04 16.80 -64.02
CA ILE A 27 12.36 16.69 -63.36
C ILE A 27 12.65 17.88 -62.44
N SER A 28 12.32 19.10 -62.89
CA SER A 28 12.56 20.32 -62.10
C SER A 28 11.77 20.31 -60.77
N THR A 29 10.54 19.82 -60.81
CA THR A 29 9.66 19.66 -59.64
C THR A 29 10.16 18.55 -58.72
N PHE A 30 10.58 17.40 -59.26
CA PHE A 30 11.15 16.32 -58.47
C PHE A 30 12.47 16.72 -57.80
N ARG A 31 13.34 17.45 -58.50
CA ARG A 31 14.57 18.00 -57.92
C ARG A 31 14.27 18.89 -56.71
N LYS A 32 13.33 19.83 -56.85
CA LYS A 32 12.91 20.71 -55.74
C LYS A 32 12.34 19.92 -54.55
N LYS A 33 11.57 18.86 -54.82
CA LYS A 33 11.03 17.97 -53.78
C LYS A 33 12.15 17.24 -53.04
N LEU A 34 13.09 16.63 -53.76
CA LEU A 34 14.23 15.92 -53.18
C LEU A 34 15.18 16.86 -52.42
N GLU A 35 15.39 18.09 -52.89
CA GLU A 35 16.16 19.11 -52.16
C GLU A 35 15.49 19.48 -50.84
N LYS A 36 14.16 19.61 -50.82
CA LYS A 36 13.39 19.88 -49.59
C LYS A 36 13.44 18.69 -48.62
N GLU A 37 13.30 17.47 -49.12
CA GLU A 37 13.42 16.25 -48.31
C GLU A 37 14.82 16.11 -47.73
N LYS A 38 15.86 16.32 -48.55
CA LYS A 38 17.25 16.34 -48.10
C LYS A 38 17.47 17.39 -47.01
N ALA A 39 17.03 18.63 -47.21
CA ALA A 39 17.19 19.70 -46.23
C ALA A 39 16.47 19.37 -44.89
N SER A 40 15.30 18.73 -44.96
CA SER A 40 14.56 18.25 -43.78
C SER A 40 15.31 17.13 -43.05
N ILE A 41 15.83 16.16 -43.80
CA ILE A 41 16.62 15.05 -43.27
C ILE A 41 17.92 15.58 -42.63
N ASP A 42 18.64 16.47 -43.30
CA ASP A 42 19.88 17.09 -42.80
C ASP A 42 19.62 17.88 -41.52
N ALA A 43 18.52 18.63 -41.43
CA ALA A 43 18.13 19.34 -40.22
C ALA A 43 17.83 18.38 -39.06
N ARG A 44 17.08 17.30 -39.33
CA ARG A 44 16.78 16.26 -38.32
C ARG A 44 18.03 15.53 -37.86
N LEU A 45 18.94 15.17 -38.78
CA LEU A 45 20.22 14.55 -38.47
C LEU A 45 21.09 15.46 -37.61
N LYS A 46 21.19 16.74 -37.97
CA LYS A 46 21.97 17.72 -37.20
C LYS A 46 21.42 17.91 -35.78
N SER A 47 20.10 17.98 -35.63
CA SER A 47 19.47 18.03 -34.30
C SER A 47 19.70 16.74 -33.52
N GLY A 48 19.41 15.58 -34.11
CA GLY A 48 19.54 14.29 -33.44
C GLY A 48 20.98 13.99 -33.00
N VAL A 49 21.98 14.32 -33.83
CA VAL A 49 23.40 14.18 -33.47
C VAL A 49 23.76 15.10 -32.31
N LYS A 50 23.26 16.35 -32.30
CA LYS A 50 23.48 17.29 -31.21
C LYS A 50 22.86 16.78 -29.90
N ASP A 51 21.62 16.30 -29.96
CA ASP A 51 20.88 15.80 -28.80
C ASP A 51 21.54 14.53 -28.25
N GLN A 52 21.98 13.62 -29.11
CA GLN A 52 22.69 12.41 -28.70
C GLN A 52 24.06 12.73 -28.08
N LEU A 53 24.79 13.71 -28.62
CA LEU A 53 26.06 14.16 -28.06
C LEU A 53 25.86 14.78 -26.68
N GLN A 54 24.81 15.59 -26.51
CA GLN A 54 24.46 16.20 -25.23
C GLN A 54 24.08 15.13 -24.19
N ALA A 55 23.20 14.19 -24.56
CA ALA A 55 22.82 13.07 -23.70
C ALA A 55 24.03 12.22 -23.28
N THR A 56 24.97 11.98 -24.21
CA THR A 56 26.21 11.23 -23.94
C THR A 56 27.12 12.00 -22.97
N ARG A 57 27.27 13.31 -23.17
CA ARG A 57 28.07 14.17 -22.30
C ARG A 57 27.49 14.24 -20.88
N GLU A 58 26.18 14.36 -20.76
CA GLU A 58 25.49 14.33 -19.46
C GLU A 58 25.59 12.96 -18.79
N GLY A 59 25.43 11.88 -19.56
CA GLY A 59 25.62 10.51 -19.09
C GLY A 59 27.03 10.27 -18.54
N LEU A 60 28.06 10.72 -19.25
CA LEU A 60 29.44 10.62 -18.79
C LEU A 60 29.68 11.43 -17.51
N ARG A 61 29.12 12.64 -17.42
CA ARG A 61 29.23 13.47 -16.21
C ARG A 61 28.58 12.80 -15.00
N LYS A 62 27.38 12.22 -15.18
CA LYS A 62 26.70 11.44 -14.13
C LYS A 62 27.53 10.24 -13.71
N LEU A 63 28.09 9.49 -14.66
CA LEU A 63 28.91 8.30 -14.38
C LEU A 63 30.17 8.65 -13.58
N LEU A 64 30.85 9.75 -13.92
CA LEU A 64 31.99 10.25 -13.14
C LEU A 64 31.57 10.68 -11.72
N GLY A 65 30.41 11.31 -11.58
CA GLY A 65 29.83 11.64 -10.26
C GLY A 65 29.55 10.38 -9.44
N THR A 66 28.91 9.36 -10.04
CA THR A 66 28.64 8.09 -9.40
C THR A 66 29.92 7.39 -8.97
N ARG A 67 30.97 7.40 -9.79
CA ARG A 67 32.28 6.84 -9.42
C ARG A 67 32.84 7.51 -8.16
N ASN A 68 32.77 8.83 -8.08
CA ASN A 68 33.24 9.57 -6.91
C ASN A 68 32.40 9.23 -5.66
N ASN A 69 31.08 9.18 -5.79
CA ASN A 69 30.19 8.82 -4.68
C ASN A 69 30.48 7.40 -4.17
N VAL A 70 30.67 6.43 -5.07
CA VAL A 70 31.03 5.05 -4.70
C VAL A 70 32.38 4.99 -3.99
N GLN A 71 33.36 5.81 -4.42
CA GLN A 71 34.66 5.87 -3.75
C GLN A 71 34.52 6.42 -2.32
N VAL A 72 33.73 7.48 -2.12
CA VAL A 72 33.45 8.02 -0.77
C VAL A 72 32.78 6.99 0.12
N ILE A 73 31.75 6.29 -0.38
CA ILE A 73 31.07 5.22 0.38
C ILE A 73 32.06 4.12 0.78
N LYS A 74 32.96 3.73 -0.13
CA LYS A 74 33.98 2.72 0.15
C LYS A 74 34.94 3.19 1.26
N ASP A 75 35.36 4.44 1.21
CA ASP A 75 36.28 5.01 2.20
C ASP A 75 35.60 5.14 3.58
N GLU A 76 34.32 5.50 3.62
CA GLU A 76 33.49 5.52 4.84
C GLU A 76 33.28 4.11 5.41
N MET A 77 32.99 3.11 4.58
CA MET A 77 32.86 1.72 5.01
C MET A 77 34.17 1.20 5.62
N ALA A 78 35.33 1.52 5.01
CA ALA A 78 36.63 1.16 5.56
C ALA A 78 36.93 1.88 6.89
N ALA A 79 36.43 3.10 7.07
CA ALA A 79 36.53 3.80 8.36
C ALA A 79 35.65 3.13 9.44
N ILE A 80 34.42 2.75 9.09
CA ILE A 80 33.51 2.01 9.99
C ILE A 80 34.12 0.67 10.39
N GLU A 81 34.65 -0.09 9.43
CA GLU A 81 35.29 -1.38 9.70
C GLU A 81 36.46 -1.23 10.69
N ARG A 82 37.31 -0.20 10.51
CA ARG A 82 38.38 0.10 11.46
C ARG A 82 37.86 0.48 12.86
N GLN A 83 36.80 1.28 12.94
CA GLN A 83 36.22 1.70 14.22
C GLN A 83 35.52 0.55 14.97
N CYS A 84 34.91 -0.39 14.23
CA CYS A 84 34.31 -1.60 14.80
C CYS A 84 35.36 -2.64 15.22
N ALA A 85 36.52 -2.67 14.56
CA ALA A 85 37.64 -3.54 14.93
C ALA A 85 38.47 -3.02 16.11
N ASP A 86 38.23 -1.78 16.56
CA ASP A 86 38.88 -1.21 17.75
C ASP A 86 38.40 -1.97 19.01
N PRO A 87 39.29 -2.69 19.72
CA PRO A 87 38.94 -3.45 20.92
C PRO A 87 38.31 -2.59 22.03
N ALA A 88 38.50 -1.27 22.03
CA ALA A 88 37.86 -0.35 22.97
C ALA A 88 36.36 -0.12 22.68
N ASN A 89 35.91 -0.35 21.43
CA ASN A 89 34.50 -0.25 21.02
C ASN A 89 33.78 -1.60 20.99
N VAL A 90 34.50 -2.72 21.06
CA VAL A 90 33.93 -4.07 21.16
C VAL A 90 33.44 -4.27 22.60
N VAL A 91 32.26 -3.73 22.90
CA VAL A 91 31.55 -4.03 24.15
C VAL A 91 31.06 -5.47 24.06
N THR A 92 31.83 -6.41 24.59
CA THR A 92 31.49 -7.85 24.66
C THR A 92 30.12 -8.10 25.32
N THR A 93 29.66 -7.15 26.14
CA THR A 93 28.35 -7.17 26.82
C THR A 93 27.20 -6.69 25.94
N PHE A 94 27.43 -6.05 24.78
CA PHE A 94 26.36 -5.47 23.97
C PHE A 94 25.42 -6.51 23.39
N ASP A 95 25.93 -7.67 22.94
CA ASP A 95 25.09 -8.80 22.53
C ASP A 95 24.20 -9.29 23.68
N GLN A 96 24.77 -9.35 24.89
CA GLN A 96 24.03 -9.74 26.09
C GLN A 96 22.94 -8.71 26.44
N ILE A 97 23.26 -7.42 26.39
CA ILE A 97 22.29 -6.32 26.61
C ILE A 97 21.18 -6.37 25.55
N SER A 98 21.53 -6.57 24.27
CA SER A 98 20.57 -6.69 23.18
C SER A 98 19.62 -7.86 23.39
N ARG A 99 20.15 -9.03 23.76
CA ARG A 99 19.35 -10.23 24.07
C ARG A 99 18.43 -10.00 25.27
N VAL A 100 18.93 -9.40 26.35
CA VAL A 100 18.13 -9.08 27.54
C VAL A 100 17.03 -8.07 27.19
N SER A 101 17.31 -7.04 26.40
CA SER A 101 16.33 -6.07 25.92
C SER A 101 15.24 -6.72 25.06
N MET A 102 15.60 -7.64 24.17
CA MET A 102 14.62 -8.40 23.38
C MET A 102 13.72 -9.26 24.28
N VAL A 103 14.31 -9.95 25.27
CA VAL A 103 13.57 -10.76 26.22
C VAL A 103 12.61 -9.89 27.05
N HIS A 104 13.06 -8.75 27.55
CA HIS A 104 12.22 -7.81 28.31
C HIS A 104 11.02 -7.33 27.48
N ARG A 105 11.26 -6.90 26.24
CA ARG A 105 10.19 -6.48 25.32
C ARG A 105 9.18 -7.59 25.05
N ASN A 106 9.64 -8.82 24.87
CA ASN A 106 8.76 -9.96 24.65
C ASN A 106 7.94 -10.28 25.91
N PHE A 107 8.52 -10.14 27.10
CA PHE A 107 7.80 -10.31 28.37
C PHE A 107 6.73 -9.25 28.56
N GLU A 108 7.07 -7.98 28.35
CA GLU A 108 6.14 -6.85 28.45
C GLU A 108 4.95 -7.03 27.49
N GLN A 109 5.21 -7.39 26.23
CA GLN A 109 4.15 -7.67 25.25
C GLN A 109 3.27 -8.87 25.67
N THR A 110 3.88 -9.89 26.28
CA THR A 110 3.14 -11.07 26.75
C THR A 110 2.27 -10.71 27.95
N GLU A 111 2.81 -9.97 28.90
CA GLU A 111 2.11 -9.46 30.08
C GLU A 111 0.91 -8.59 29.67
N GLU A 112 1.11 -7.66 28.73
CA GLU A 112 0.04 -6.83 28.17
C GLU A 112 -1.06 -7.69 27.53
N THR A 113 -0.68 -8.72 26.75
CA THR A 113 -1.65 -9.63 26.13
C THR A 113 -2.47 -10.40 27.17
N VAL A 114 -1.82 -10.87 28.25
CA VAL A 114 -2.50 -11.56 29.35
C VAL A 114 -3.43 -10.62 30.10
N ASN A 115 -2.98 -9.40 30.43
CA ASN A 115 -3.81 -8.40 31.09
C ASN A 115 -5.03 -8.03 30.24
N ASN A 116 -4.86 -7.86 28.93
CA ASN A 116 -5.97 -7.63 28.01
C ASN A 116 -6.96 -8.82 27.95
N LEU A 117 -6.48 -10.07 28.02
CA LEU A 117 -7.35 -11.25 28.12
C LEU A 117 -8.14 -11.28 29.44
N LEU A 118 -7.53 -10.87 30.54
CA LEU A 118 -8.18 -10.81 31.85
C LEU A 118 -9.24 -9.70 31.90
N GLU A 119 -8.90 -8.50 31.43
CA GLU A 119 -9.79 -7.34 31.35
C GLU A 119 -10.91 -7.49 30.31
N MET A 120 -10.72 -8.36 29.31
CA MET A 120 -11.74 -8.55 28.27
C MET A 120 -13.08 -8.96 28.86
N ASN A 121 -13.10 -9.81 29.90
CA ASN A 121 -14.35 -10.24 30.51
C ASN A 121 -15.13 -9.09 31.16
N SER A 122 -14.45 -8.18 31.86
CA SER A 122 -15.14 -7.01 32.44
C SER A 122 -15.58 -6.02 31.38
N LYS A 123 -14.82 -5.86 30.28
CA LYS A 123 -15.26 -5.07 29.12
C LYS A 123 -16.49 -5.68 28.46
N LEU A 124 -16.56 -7.01 28.36
CA LEU A 124 -17.73 -7.72 27.83
C LEU A 124 -18.95 -7.60 28.74
N ASP A 125 -18.78 -7.62 30.07
CA ASP A 125 -19.89 -7.38 31.01
C ASP A 125 -20.57 -6.02 30.75
N VAL A 126 -19.76 -4.96 30.57
CA VAL A 126 -20.25 -3.61 30.29
C VAL A 126 -20.92 -3.54 28.91
N LEU A 127 -20.36 -4.22 27.90
CA LEU A 127 -20.92 -4.24 26.55
C LEU A 127 -22.26 -4.96 26.49
N GLU A 128 -22.38 -6.09 27.19
CA GLU A 128 -23.63 -6.85 27.28
C GLU A 128 -24.72 -6.03 27.97
N ASP A 129 -24.42 -5.32 29.06
CA ASP A 129 -25.37 -4.44 29.75
C ASP A 129 -25.83 -3.25 28.88
N MET A 130 -24.89 -2.60 28.19
CA MET A 130 -25.21 -1.52 27.24
C MET A 130 -26.07 -2.02 26.09
N LEU A 131 -25.73 -3.18 25.53
CA LEU A 131 -26.47 -3.78 24.42
C LEU A 131 -27.85 -4.24 24.85
N GLU A 132 -27.99 -4.87 26.02
CA GLU A 132 -29.28 -5.29 26.55
C GLU A 132 -30.18 -4.08 26.79
N THR A 133 -29.66 -3.02 27.38
CA THR A 133 -30.38 -1.77 27.63
C THR A 133 -30.90 -1.15 26.33
N ASP A 134 -30.02 -1.01 25.33
CA ASP A 134 -30.37 -0.43 24.03
C ASP A 134 -31.29 -1.35 23.19
N SER A 135 -31.23 -2.67 23.39
CA SER A 135 -32.07 -3.65 22.68
C SER A 135 -33.50 -3.71 23.19
N ARG A 136 -33.77 -3.25 24.42
CA ARG A 136 -35.14 -3.18 24.97
C ARG A 136 -36.04 -2.19 24.22
N ASP A 137 -35.45 -1.15 23.63
CA ASP A 137 -36.16 -0.21 22.77
C ASP A 137 -35.50 -0.12 21.39
N ILE A 138 -35.91 -1.02 20.50
CA ILE A 138 -35.45 -1.05 19.10
C ILE A 138 -35.90 0.19 18.31
N ARG A 139 -36.74 1.06 18.88
CA ARG A 139 -37.18 2.31 18.27
C ARG A 139 -36.39 3.53 18.77
N GLY A 140 -35.29 3.32 19.48
CA GLY A 140 -34.34 4.36 19.85
C GLY A 140 -34.48 4.81 21.30
N PRO A 141 -33.65 5.77 21.77
CA PRO A 141 -32.70 6.59 21.01
C PRO A 141 -31.33 5.93 20.73
N ALA A 142 -31.15 4.63 21.03
CA ALA A 142 -29.90 3.87 20.81
C ALA A 142 -28.62 4.67 21.20
N PRO A 143 -28.54 5.18 22.44
CA PRO A 143 -27.49 6.10 22.85
C PRO A 143 -26.10 5.45 22.84
N ASN A 144 -26.02 4.14 23.08
CA ASN A 144 -24.75 3.42 23.22
C ASN A 144 -24.26 2.82 21.89
N LEU A 145 -25.03 2.93 20.80
CA LEU A 145 -24.73 2.32 19.50
C LEU A 145 -23.28 2.51 19.02
N LEU A 146 -22.78 3.74 19.03
CA LEU A 146 -21.40 4.03 18.60
C LEU A 146 -20.34 3.55 19.61
N VAL A 147 -20.66 3.61 20.91
CA VAL A 147 -19.75 3.18 21.97
C VAL A 147 -19.55 1.66 21.90
N ILE A 148 -20.65 0.93 21.76
CA ILE A 148 -20.65 -0.53 21.59
C ILE A 148 -19.85 -0.91 20.33
N HIS A 149 -20.13 -0.29 19.18
CA HIS A 149 -19.39 -0.53 17.94
C HIS A 149 -17.88 -0.32 18.09
N PHE A 150 -17.48 0.82 18.67
CA PHE A 150 -16.07 1.16 18.85
C PHE A 150 -15.33 0.19 19.77
N LEU A 151 -15.94 -0.20 20.88
CA LEU A 151 -15.35 -1.13 21.84
C LEU A 151 -15.29 -2.57 21.28
N LEU A 152 -16.33 -3.01 20.57
CA LEU A 152 -16.32 -4.31 19.89
C LEU A 152 -15.24 -4.37 18.81
N ASN A 153 -15.07 -3.32 18.01
CA ASN A 153 -14.00 -3.25 17.01
C ASN A 153 -12.60 -3.36 17.65
N GLN A 154 -12.37 -2.74 18.81
CA GLN A 154 -11.10 -2.90 19.53
C GLN A 154 -10.88 -4.33 20.02
N LEU A 155 -11.91 -4.96 20.59
CA LEU A 155 -11.83 -6.35 21.05
C LEU A 155 -11.65 -7.33 19.89
N GLU A 156 -12.30 -7.06 18.75
CA GLU A 156 -12.14 -7.84 17.53
C GLU A 156 -10.73 -7.71 16.93
N ALA A 157 -10.19 -6.48 16.87
CA ALA A 157 -8.80 -6.26 16.47
C ALA A 157 -7.82 -7.01 17.39
N PHE A 158 -8.04 -6.94 18.71
CA PHE A 158 -7.26 -7.69 19.70
C PHE A 158 -7.36 -9.20 19.49
N ARG A 159 -8.57 -9.75 19.27
CA ARG A 159 -8.79 -11.16 18.93
C ARG A 159 -8.00 -11.55 17.69
N ASN A 160 -8.14 -10.78 16.61
CA ASN A 160 -7.50 -11.06 15.31
C ASN A 160 -5.97 -11.06 15.45
N GLN A 161 -5.41 -10.06 16.13
CA GLN A 161 -3.97 -9.97 16.41
C GLN A 161 -3.47 -11.15 17.25
N THR A 162 -4.18 -11.47 18.35
CA THR A 162 -3.77 -12.55 19.27
C THR A 162 -3.88 -13.91 18.59
N MET A 163 -4.94 -14.15 17.81
CA MET A 163 -5.10 -15.38 17.02
C MET A 163 -4.06 -15.50 15.91
N HIS A 164 -3.65 -14.39 15.30
CA HIS A 164 -2.58 -14.36 14.31
C HIS A 164 -1.24 -14.78 14.93
N GLN A 165 -0.90 -14.22 16.10
CA GLN A 165 0.32 -14.60 16.83
C GLN A 165 0.28 -16.07 17.27
N ALA A 166 -0.90 -16.56 17.70
CA ALA A 166 -1.10 -17.94 18.11
C ALA A 166 -1.01 -18.96 16.96
N LYS A 167 -0.91 -18.56 15.68
CA LYS A 167 -0.74 -19.49 14.53
C LYS A 167 0.47 -20.41 14.70
N LYS A 168 1.53 -19.94 15.35
CA LYS A 168 2.75 -20.71 15.63
C LYS A 168 2.65 -21.56 16.92
N ALA A 169 1.59 -21.39 17.70
CA ALA A 169 1.39 -22.11 18.95
C ALA A 169 0.77 -23.50 18.74
N SER A 170 0.81 -24.32 19.78
CA SER A 170 0.22 -25.67 19.76
C SER A 170 -1.29 -25.62 19.44
N ALA A 171 -1.83 -26.71 18.88
CA ALA A 171 -3.27 -26.81 18.61
C ALA A 171 -4.10 -26.64 19.89
N ASN A 172 -3.63 -27.16 21.02
CA ASN A 172 -4.30 -27.03 22.31
C ASN A 172 -4.34 -25.58 22.81
N SER A 173 -3.23 -24.85 22.67
CA SER A 173 -3.16 -23.42 23.03
C SER A 173 -4.10 -22.58 22.16
N ARG A 174 -4.15 -22.86 20.85
CA ARG A 174 -5.09 -22.18 19.93
C ARG A 174 -6.55 -22.48 20.28
N SER A 175 -6.87 -23.73 20.61
CA SER A 175 -8.22 -24.11 21.03
C SER A 175 -8.62 -23.44 22.35
N THR A 176 -7.71 -23.37 23.31
CA THR A 176 -7.94 -22.66 24.58
C THR A 176 -8.24 -21.18 24.32
N LEU A 177 -7.42 -20.52 23.49
CA LEU A 177 -7.60 -19.13 23.13
C LEU A 177 -8.92 -18.87 22.37
N ALA A 178 -9.31 -19.77 21.46
CA ALA A 178 -10.60 -19.70 20.78
C ALA A 178 -11.77 -19.72 21.77
N ARG A 179 -11.70 -20.55 22.83
CA ARG A 179 -12.72 -20.59 23.89
C ARG A 179 -12.77 -19.28 24.69
N TYR A 180 -11.64 -18.63 24.94
CA TYR A 180 -11.64 -17.31 25.59
C TYR A 180 -12.41 -16.25 24.77
N PHE A 181 -12.34 -16.33 23.44
CA PHE A 181 -13.02 -15.39 22.55
C PHE A 181 -14.45 -15.78 22.18
N GLU A 182 -14.95 -16.94 22.63
CA GLU A 182 -16.32 -17.41 22.33
C GLU A 182 -17.37 -16.41 22.81
N ARG A 183 -17.21 -15.90 24.04
CA ARG A 183 -18.10 -14.86 24.59
C ARG A 183 -18.11 -13.59 23.75
N LEU A 184 -16.93 -13.11 23.34
CA LEU A 184 -16.82 -11.95 22.45
C LEU A 184 -17.56 -12.17 21.13
N ASN A 185 -17.42 -13.36 20.52
CA ASN A 185 -18.12 -13.67 19.27
C ASN A 185 -19.64 -13.62 19.44
N ASN A 186 -20.17 -14.12 20.57
CA ASN A 186 -21.60 -14.06 20.87
C ASN A 186 -22.10 -12.61 21.01
N VAL A 187 -21.32 -11.73 21.65
CA VAL A 187 -21.68 -10.30 21.78
C VAL A 187 -21.62 -9.59 20.43
N ILE A 188 -20.61 -9.88 19.60
CA ILE A 188 -20.53 -9.36 18.22
C ILE A 188 -21.77 -9.78 17.43
N GLU A 189 -22.18 -11.05 17.50
CA GLU A 189 -23.37 -11.54 16.81
C GLU A 189 -24.66 -10.86 17.32
N ALA A 190 -24.81 -10.73 18.64
CA ALA A 190 -25.95 -10.02 19.23
C ALA A 190 -26.00 -8.54 18.80
N PHE A 191 -24.86 -7.87 18.73
CA PHE A 191 -24.79 -6.49 18.25
C PHE A 191 -25.14 -6.37 16.76
N ASN A 192 -24.69 -7.31 15.92
CA ASN A 192 -25.06 -7.35 14.50
C ASN A 192 -26.58 -7.53 14.33
N GLN A 193 -27.19 -8.42 15.12
CA GLN A 193 -28.65 -8.58 15.12
C GLN A 193 -29.36 -7.30 15.56
N TYR A 194 -28.83 -6.59 16.56
CA TYR A 194 -29.34 -5.29 17.00
C TYR A 194 -29.27 -4.23 15.89
N ILE A 195 -28.14 -4.11 15.18
CA ILE A 195 -27.99 -3.22 14.02
C ILE A 195 -29.02 -3.52 12.94
N VAL A 196 -29.20 -4.80 12.59
CA VAL A 196 -30.20 -5.22 11.59
C VAL A 196 -31.61 -4.86 12.05
N GLY A 197 -31.91 -5.04 13.34
CA GLY A 197 -33.18 -4.64 13.94
C GLY A 197 -33.43 -3.14 13.85
N LEU A 198 -32.43 -2.30 14.16
CA LEU A 198 -32.53 -0.85 14.01
C LEU A 198 -32.71 -0.45 12.54
N ALA A 199 -31.95 -1.06 11.62
CA ALA A 199 -32.06 -0.80 10.18
C ALA A 199 -33.45 -1.18 9.63
N GLY A 200 -34.06 -2.26 10.14
CA GLY A 200 -35.43 -2.64 9.79
C GLY A 200 -36.50 -1.64 10.25
N ASN A 201 -36.20 -0.80 11.25
CA ASN A 201 -37.13 0.15 11.87
C ASN A 201 -36.79 1.63 11.57
N ILE A 202 -36.02 1.92 10.51
CA ILE A 202 -35.61 3.30 10.15
C ILE A 202 -36.79 4.27 10.04
N LEU A 203 -37.91 3.86 9.44
CA LEU A 203 -39.09 4.73 9.31
C LEU A 203 -39.69 5.10 10.67
N ASP A 204 -39.71 4.17 11.61
CA ASP A 204 -40.22 4.39 12.96
C ASP A 204 -39.26 5.29 13.77
N LEU A 205 -37.95 5.08 13.62
CA LEU A 205 -36.90 5.94 14.22
C LEU A 205 -37.03 7.40 13.76
N VAL A 206 -37.19 7.63 12.46
CA VAL A 206 -37.35 8.98 11.90
C VAL A 206 -38.66 9.63 12.38
N ARG A 207 -39.76 8.86 12.42
CA ARG A 207 -41.06 9.34 12.92
C ARG A 207 -41.04 9.70 14.40
N ALA A 208 -40.25 8.97 15.21
CA ALA A 208 -40.04 9.24 16.62
C ALA A 208 -39.06 10.40 16.90
N GLY A 209 -38.42 10.96 15.85
CA GLY A 209 -37.47 12.07 15.97
C GLY A 209 -36.03 11.62 16.24
N HIS A 210 -35.72 10.32 16.16
CA HIS A 210 -34.41 9.72 16.37
C HIS A 210 -33.60 9.61 15.06
N SER A 211 -33.62 10.68 14.25
CA SER A 211 -32.89 10.73 12.97
C SER A 211 -31.37 10.61 13.16
N ASP A 212 -30.84 10.94 14.34
CA ASP A 212 -29.43 10.79 14.69
C ASP A 212 -28.99 9.32 14.69
N VAL A 213 -29.87 8.39 15.09
CA VAL A 213 -29.61 6.94 15.07
C VAL A 213 -29.39 6.46 13.64
N VAL A 214 -30.17 6.96 12.68
CA VAL A 214 -30.02 6.62 11.26
C VAL A 214 -28.67 7.10 10.73
N VAL A 215 -28.23 8.30 11.13
CA VAL A 215 -26.89 8.82 10.77
C VAL A 215 -25.79 7.94 11.36
N LYS A 216 -25.93 7.51 12.62
CA LYS A 216 -24.97 6.60 13.28
C LYS A 216 -24.88 5.26 12.54
N LEU A 217 -26.01 4.67 12.14
CA LEU A 217 -26.04 3.42 11.36
C LEU A 217 -25.34 3.56 10.01
N ILE A 218 -25.62 4.63 9.26
CA ILE A 218 -24.96 4.89 7.98
C ILE A 218 -23.45 5.04 8.18
N LYS A 219 -23.03 5.71 9.25
CA LYS A 219 -21.60 5.88 9.56
C LYS A 219 -20.92 4.57 9.93
N ILE A 220 -21.59 3.70 10.67
CA ILE A 220 -21.08 2.34 10.96
C ILE A 220 -20.89 1.57 9.64
N ALA A 221 -21.91 1.54 8.78
CA ALA A 221 -21.83 0.83 7.49
C ALA A 221 -20.74 1.39 6.56
N GLU A 222 -20.57 2.71 6.50
CA GLU A 222 -19.50 3.37 5.73
C GLU A 222 -18.10 2.98 6.24
N MET A 223 -17.92 2.93 7.57
CA MET A 223 -16.65 2.52 8.17
C MET A 223 -16.34 1.06 7.90
N GLU A 224 -17.30 0.15 8.11
CA GLU A 224 -17.11 -1.29 7.87
C GLU A 224 -16.81 -1.59 6.39
N GLY A 225 -17.57 -0.98 5.47
CA GLY A 225 -17.32 -1.15 4.03
C GLY A 225 -15.91 -0.68 3.61
N ARG A 226 -15.39 0.39 4.22
CA ARG A 226 -14.04 0.87 3.95
C ARG A 226 -12.95 -0.06 4.51
N GLU A 227 -13.19 -0.69 5.66
CA GLU A 227 -12.25 -1.66 6.21
C GLU A 227 -12.20 -2.95 5.36
N ASP A 228 -13.33 -3.38 4.82
CA ASP A 228 -13.42 -4.55 3.92
C ASP A 228 -12.74 -4.32 2.55
N GLU A 229 -12.70 -3.07 2.06
CA GLU A 229 -12.00 -2.73 0.82
C GLU A 229 -10.46 -2.75 0.96
N LYS A 230 -9.92 -2.77 2.18
CA LYS A 230 -8.47 -2.88 2.37
C LYS A 230 -8.03 -4.31 2.04
N PRO A 231 -7.06 -4.51 1.12
CA PRO A 231 -6.54 -5.84 0.84
C PRO A 231 -5.89 -6.43 2.11
N SER A 232 -6.44 -7.55 2.56
CA SER A 232 -5.97 -8.39 3.67
C SER A 232 -4.57 -8.94 3.49
#